data_AF-A0A518I7Z6-F1
#
_entry.id   AF-A0A518I7Z6-F1
#
_cell.length_a   1.000
_cell.length_b   1.000
_cell.length_c   1.000
_cell.angle_alpha   90.00
_cell.angle_beta   90.00
_cell.angle_gamma   90.00
#
_symmetry.space_group_name_H-M   'P 1'
#
loop_
_entity.id
_entity.type
_entity.pdbx_description
1 polymer ?
#
loop_
_entity_poly.entity_id
_entity_poly.type
_entity_poly.pdbx_seq_one_letter_code
_entity_poly.pdbx_strand_id
1 'polypeptide(L)'
;MNILNSISFRIRLSAVGRYLSCLMLVFHVGCAENSLDYTELKQINEKVTESELKKYLKVIKLLPKDKIPTFPSVYAPAPAWSHIRSLPIEDLVNSEQNNLSQLWDIQRISDHFGTRNRTLKKALHRRDMSKDQFISFTLALGLAASRTQLRPDQNLEEIIQKGEKIIHQLQLDKRPFSSLSLEEKHRTLHEAMWIARVNRVKQLIQVPPENINLVKSHWDELKEVLPPEFLKNPLGDLSDTLEERGIPFTINEAEDSDELLEWTSMNAIIGTDEPDPKPEKIR
;
A
#
# COMPACT_ATOMS: atom_id res chain seq x y z
N MET A 1 -22.63 -84.97 50.10
CA MET A 1 -21.58 -85.02 49.07
C MET A 1 -20.97 -83.64 48.96
N ASN A 2 -19.68 -83.53 49.31
CA ASN A 2 -18.71 -82.45 49.07
C ASN A 2 -18.96 -81.05 49.69
N ILE A 3 -18.24 -80.73 50.79
CA ILE A 3 -16.95 -79.97 50.85
C ILE A 3 -17.25 -78.47 51.04
N LEU A 4 -17.21 -78.01 52.30
CA LEU A 4 -16.15 -77.15 52.88
C LEU A 4 -16.37 -75.66 52.54
N ASN A 5 -16.69 -74.85 53.57
CA ASN A 5 -15.75 -73.89 54.18
C ASN A 5 -15.53 -72.64 53.29
N SER A 6 -15.52 -71.40 53.74
CA SER A 6 -15.19 -70.87 55.05
C SER A 6 -15.14 -69.35 54.92
N ILE A 7 -15.57 -68.65 55.97
CA ILE A 7 -14.81 -67.54 56.57
C ILE A 7 -14.77 -66.22 55.79
N SER A 8 -15.60 -65.30 56.31
CA SER A 8 -15.16 -64.04 56.91
C SER A 8 -14.09 -63.25 56.15
N PHE A 9 -14.46 -62.13 55.54
CA PHE A 9 -13.67 -60.90 55.68
C PHE A 9 -14.46 -59.65 55.24
N ARG A 10 -14.60 -58.73 56.19
CA ARG A 10 -14.66 -57.26 56.01
C ARG A 10 -15.95 -56.74 55.37
N ILE A 11 -16.94 -56.29 56.15
CA ILE A 11 -16.94 -55.04 56.93
C ILE A 11 -16.10 -53.93 56.27
N ARG A 12 -16.82 -52.87 55.86
CA ARG A 12 -16.33 -51.56 55.41
C ARG A 12 -15.61 -51.56 54.06
N LEU A 13 -16.34 -51.21 53.01
CA LEU A 13 -15.88 -50.17 52.07
C LEU A 13 -17.03 -49.56 51.24
N SER A 14 -18.26 -49.54 51.79
CA SER A 14 -19.36 -48.73 51.25
C SER A 14 -19.22 -47.27 51.69
N ALA A 15 -18.12 -46.60 51.32
CA ALA A 15 -17.95 -45.16 51.57
C ALA A 15 -16.84 -44.46 50.77
N VAL A 16 -16.01 -45.18 50.01
CA VAL A 16 -14.87 -44.56 49.28
C VAL A 16 -15.08 -44.53 47.76
N GLY A 17 -16.03 -45.29 47.23
CA GLY A 17 -16.25 -45.43 45.79
C GLY A 17 -17.24 -44.44 45.14
N ARG A 18 -17.75 -43.43 45.85
CA ARG A 18 -18.70 -42.44 45.29
C ARG A 18 -18.26 -40.97 45.42
N TYR A 19 -17.13 -40.70 46.09
CA TYR A 19 -16.54 -39.35 46.12
C TYR A 19 -15.46 -39.13 45.06
N LEU A 20 -15.05 -40.17 44.32
CA LEU A 20 -14.02 -40.07 43.28
C LEU A 20 -14.57 -39.70 41.88
N SER A 21 -15.89 -39.58 41.72
CA SER A 21 -16.52 -39.20 40.44
C SER A 21 -16.94 -37.72 40.36
N CYS A 22 -16.88 -36.98 41.47
CA CYS A 22 -17.22 -35.55 41.50
C CYS A 22 -15.99 -34.62 41.57
N LEU A 23 -14.77 -35.16 41.63
CA LEU A 23 -13.53 -34.38 41.73
C LEU A 23 -12.70 -34.33 40.43
N MET A 24 -13.27 -34.74 39.30
CA MET A 24 -12.67 -34.63 37.96
C MET A 24 -13.51 -33.76 37.00
N LEU A 25 -14.25 -32.79 37.55
CA LEU A 25 -15.00 -31.78 36.79
C LEU A 25 -14.46 -30.35 37.01
N VAL A 26 -13.26 -30.20 37.59
CA VAL A 26 -12.69 -28.89 37.97
C VAL A 26 -11.49 -28.46 37.10
N PHE A 27 -11.07 -29.23 36.09
CA PHE A 27 -9.84 -28.93 35.35
C PHE A 27 -9.95 -28.66 33.84
N HIS A 28 -11.12 -28.29 33.30
CA HIS A 28 -11.19 -27.71 31.95
C HIS A 28 -12.26 -26.60 31.82
N VAL A 29 -12.33 -25.68 32.78
CA VAL A 29 -12.61 -24.28 32.42
C VAL A 29 -11.24 -23.65 32.18
N GLY A 30 -10.62 -24.06 31.07
CA GLY A 30 -9.68 -23.14 30.45
C GLY A 30 -10.49 -21.90 30.15
N CYS A 31 -10.09 -20.77 30.72
CA CYS A 31 -10.31 -19.49 30.08
C CYS A 31 -9.74 -19.63 28.67
N ALA A 32 -10.55 -20.16 27.74
CA ALA A 32 -10.61 -19.57 26.44
C ALA A 32 -11.04 -18.13 26.73
N GLU A 33 -10.04 -17.27 26.95
CA GLU A 33 -10.08 -16.01 26.25
C GLU A 33 -10.31 -16.40 24.79
N ASN A 34 -11.59 -16.52 24.45
CA ASN A 34 -12.07 -16.05 23.17
C ASN A 34 -11.70 -14.56 23.18
N SER A 35 -10.39 -14.27 23.01
CA SER A 35 -9.96 -13.01 22.48
C SER A 35 -10.77 -12.95 21.20
N LEU A 36 -11.77 -12.07 21.19
CA LEU A 36 -12.46 -11.71 19.97
C LEU A 36 -11.37 -11.65 18.90
N ASP A 37 -11.46 -12.52 17.91
CA ASP A 37 -10.58 -12.49 16.76
C ASP A 37 -10.59 -11.02 16.35
N TYR A 38 -9.46 -10.33 16.55
CA TYR A 38 -9.39 -8.89 16.34
C TYR A 38 -9.63 -8.73 14.84
N THR A 39 -10.89 -8.54 14.43
CA THR A 39 -11.30 -8.42 13.03
C THR A 39 -11.16 -7.00 12.52
N GLU A 40 -10.69 -6.09 13.38
CA GLU A 40 -10.46 -4.70 13.02
C GLU A 40 -9.37 -4.64 11.94
N LEU A 41 -9.75 -4.06 10.81
CA LEU A 41 -8.88 -3.80 9.69
C LEU A 41 -8.05 -2.56 10.02
N LYS A 42 -6.74 -2.69 9.87
CA LYS A 42 -5.81 -1.60 10.13
C LYS A 42 -6.08 -0.45 9.18
N GLN A 43 -6.37 0.73 9.72
CA GLN A 43 -6.50 1.92 8.91
C GLN A 43 -5.12 2.50 8.60
N ILE A 44 -5.01 3.25 7.49
CA ILE A 44 -3.74 3.83 7.02
C ILE A 44 -3.16 4.80 8.06
N ASN A 45 -4.03 5.51 8.79
CA ASN A 45 -3.69 6.46 9.84
C ASN A 45 -3.33 5.82 11.19
N GLU A 46 -3.44 4.49 11.32
CA GLU A 46 -3.14 3.81 12.56
C GLU A 46 -1.69 3.32 12.61
N LYS A 47 -1.09 3.40 13.81
CA LYS A 47 0.25 2.90 14.06
C LYS A 47 0.29 1.38 13.97
N VAL A 48 1.14 0.85 13.09
CA VAL A 48 1.54 -0.56 13.06
C VAL A 48 2.59 -0.80 14.14
N THR A 49 2.36 -1.81 14.95
CA THR A 49 3.24 -2.22 16.03
C THR A 49 4.27 -3.24 15.55
N GLU A 50 5.38 -3.36 16.29
CA GLU A 50 6.43 -4.36 16.05
C GLU A 50 5.91 -5.80 16.05
N SER A 51 4.93 -6.11 16.89
CA SER A 51 4.32 -7.44 16.95
C SER A 51 3.47 -7.73 15.71
N GLU A 52 2.71 -6.76 15.22
CA GLU A 52 1.95 -6.84 13.96
C GLU A 52 2.89 -7.02 12.76
N LEU A 53 3.95 -6.22 12.66
CA LEU A 53 4.96 -6.36 11.60
C LEU A 53 5.59 -7.76 11.61
N LYS A 54 5.98 -8.27 12.79
CA LYS A 54 6.53 -9.62 12.93
C LYS A 54 5.51 -10.70 12.51
N LYS A 55 4.22 -10.52 12.82
CA LYS A 55 3.16 -11.44 12.35
C LYS A 55 3.04 -11.40 10.83
N TYR A 56 3.01 -10.21 10.23
CA TYR A 56 2.97 -9.99 8.78
C TYR A 56 4.15 -10.68 8.07
N LEU A 57 5.39 -10.40 8.48
CA LEU A 57 6.58 -11.01 7.88
C LEU A 57 6.61 -12.52 8.04
N LYS A 58 6.07 -13.06 9.15
CA LYS A 58 5.95 -14.51 9.35
C LYS A 58 4.97 -15.17 8.38
N VAL A 59 3.91 -14.48 7.94
CA VAL A 59 3.03 -15.00 6.87
C VAL A 59 3.82 -15.13 5.58
N ILE A 60 4.57 -14.09 5.21
CA ILE A 60 5.36 -14.07 3.97
C ILE A 60 6.46 -15.13 3.98
N LYS A 61 7.17 -15.30 5.11
CA LYS A 61 8.19 -16.35 5.28
C LYS A 61 7.63 -17.78 5.13
N LEU A 62 6.32 -18.00 5.26
CA LEU A 62 5.67 -19.28 5.02
C LEU A 62 5.30 -19.51 3.54
N LEU A 63 5.41 -18.48 2.70
CA LEU A 63 5.14 -18.57 1.27
C LEU A 63 6.46 -18.86 0.52
N PRO A 64 6.48 -19.84 -0.41
CA PRO A 64 7.56 -19.94 -1.38
C PRO A 64 7.65 -18.67 -2.22
N LYS A 65 8.86 -18.24 -2.58
CA LYS A 65 9.11 -16.98 -3.32
C LYS A 65 8.23 -16.84 -4.58
N ASP A 66 8.07 -17.91 -5.34
CA ASP A 66 7.28 -17.91 -6.60
C ASP A 66 5.76 -18.02 -6.38
N LYS A 67 5.29 -18.09 -5.13
CA LYS A 67 3.88 -18.30 -4.79
C LYS A 67 3.24 -17.10 -4.08
N ILE A 68 3.93 -15.98 -3.97
CA ILE A 68 3.34 -14.73 -3.50
C ILE A 68 2.46 -14.20 -4.63
N PRO A 69 1.13 -14.06 -4.46
CA PRO A 69 0.29 -13.44 -5.48
C PRO A 69 0.73 -12.01 -5.74
N THR A 70 0.63 -11.56 -6.98
CA THR A 70 0.82 -10.15 -7.32
C THR A 70 -0.22 -9.32 -6.59
N PHE A 71 0.23 -8.27 -5.90
CA PHE A 71 -0.67 -7.31 -5.26
C PHE A 71 -1.29 -6.40 -6.34
N PRO A 72 -2.62 -6.19 -6.33
CA PRO A 72 -3.27 -5.27 -7.26
C PRO A 72 -2.74 -3.85 -7.07
N SER A 73 -2.47 -3.15 -8.18
CA SER A 73 -2.00 -1.76 -8.09
C SER A 73 -3.07 -0.84 -7.51
N VAL A 74 -2.65 -0.03 -6.54
CA VAL A 74 -3.48 0.97 -5.87
C VAL A 74 -3.18 2.40 -6.34
N TYR A 75 -2.00 2.60 -6.95
CA TYR A 75 -1.61 3.87 -7.53
C TYR A 75 -2.13 4.00 -8.96
N ALA A 76 -3.13 4.86 -9.14
CA ALA A 76 -3.70 5.08 -10.46
C ALA A 76 -2.73 5.72 -11.43
N PRO A 77 -2.70 5.29 -12.71
CA PRO A 77 -1.91 5.97 -13.73
C PRO A 77 -2.43 7.39 -14.01
N ALA A 78 -1.67 8.15 -14.80
CA ALA A 78 -2.14 9.41 -15.34
C ALA A 78 -3.43 9.19 -16.19
N PRO A 79 -4.42 10.11 -16.12
CA PRO A 79 -5.60 10.02 -16.96
C PRO A 79 -5.26 10.02 -18.44
N ALA A 80 -5.85 9.11 -19.20
CA ALA A 80 -5.62 8.95 -20.63
C ALA A 80 -6.96 8.99 -21.38
N TRP A 81 -7.52 10.19 -21.55
CA TRP A 81 -8.77 10.36 -22.28
C TRP A 81 -8.54 10.37 -23.79
N SER A 82 -9.34 9.58 -24.52
CA SER A 82 -9.28 9.55 -25.98
C SER A 82 -9.61 10.91 -26.59
N HIS A 83 -8.90 11.33 -27.63
CA HIS A 83 -9.12 12.61 -28.32
C HIS A 83 -10.52 12.80 -28.91
N ILE A 84 -11.25 11.70 -29.14
CA ILE A 84 -12.63 11.68 -29.66
C ILE A 84 -13.69 11.61 -28.55
N ARG A 85 -13.31 11.72 -27.28
CA ARG A 85 -14.24 11.60 -26.15
C ARG A 85 -15.24 12.76 -26.16
N SER A 86 -16.53 12.42 -26.25
CA SER A 86 -17.63 13.39 -26.35
C SER A 86 -18.19 13.85 -25.00
N LEU A 87 -17.73 13.26 -23.89
CA LEU A 87 -18.16 13.68 -22.57
C LEU A 87 -17.61 15.08 -22.24
N PRO A 88 -18.38 15.90 -21.51
CA PRO A 88 -17.87 17.10 -20.85
C PRO A 88 -16.66 16.80 -19.96
N ILE A 89 -15.75 17.77 -19.84
CA ILE A 89 -14.57 17.64 -18.99
C ILE A 89 -14.98 17.44 -17.52
N GLU A 90 -15.96 18.19 -17.03
CA GLU A 90 -16.57 18.00 -15.70
C GLU A 90 -16.92 16.52 -15.42
N ASP A 91 -17.63 15.87 -16.34
CA ASP A 91 -18.05 14.47 -16.19
C ASP A 91 -16.86 13.50 -16.24
N LEU A 92 -15.85 13.80 -17.05
CA LEU A 92 -14.60 13.03 -17.09
C LEU A 92 -13.86 13.13 -15.76
N VAL A 93 -13.72 14.34 -15.20
CA VAL A 93 -13.08 14.56 -13.91
C VAL A 93 -13.81 13.80 -12.80
N ASN A 94 -15.14 13.92 -12.74
CA ASN A 94 -15.96 13.23 -11.74
C ASN A 94 -15.85 11.71 -11.88
N SER A 95 -15.86 11.19 -13.12
CA SER A 95 -15.66 9.76 -13.37
C SER A 95 -14.29 9.28 -12.90
N GLU A 96 -13.22 10.03 -13.18
CA GLU A 96 -11.88 9.68 -12.70
C GLU A 96 -11.83 9.68 -11.17
N GLN A 97 -12.32 10.72 -10.50
CA GLN A 97 -12.34 10.78 -9.03
C GLN A 97 -13.08 9.60 -8.40
N ASN A 98 -14.23 9.22 -8.96
CA ASN A 98 -14.99 8.06 -8.52
C ASN A 98 -14.18 6.75 -8.70
N ASN A 99 -13.59 6.55 -9.88
CA ASN A 99 -12.77 5.37 -10.15
C ASN A 99 -11.55 5.27 -9.19
N LEU A 100 -10.91 6.41 -8.94
CA LEU A 100 -9.73 6.50 -8.05
C LEU A 100 -10.06 6.17 -6.60
N SER A 101 -11.22 6.59 -6.10
CA SER A 101 -11.63 6.30 -4.72
C SER A 101 -11.78 4.79 -4.47
N GLN A 102 -12.20 4.03 -5.47
CA GLN A 102 -12.38 2.58 -5.37
C GLN A 102 -11.06 1.81 -5.40
N LEU A 103 -9.96 2.39 -5.88
CA LEU A 103 -8.68 1.67 -6.00
C LEU A 103 -8.13 1.20 -4.65
N TRP A 104 -8.41 1.98 -3.61
CA TRP A 104 -7.95 1.79 -2.24
C TRP A 104 -8.88 0.91 -1.41
N ASP A 105 -10.03 0.52 -1.96
CA ASP A 105 -10.99 -0.33 -1.25
C ASP A 105 -10.41 -1.73 -1.01
N ILE A 106 -10.36 -2.10 0.28
CA ILE A 106 -9.86 -3.40 0.73
C ILE A 106 -10.67 -4.52 0.09
N GLN A 107 -11.98 -4.37 -0.07
CA GLN A 107 -12.82 -5.41 -0.68
C GLN A 107 -12.42 -5.65 -2.14
N ARG A 108 -12.23 -4.57 -2.92
CA ARG A 108 -11.76 -4.66 -4.30
C ARG A 108 -10.40 -5.37 -4.38
N ILE A 109 -9.45 -4.98 -3.53
CA ILE A 109 -8.12 -5.59 -3.50
C ILE A 109 -8.24 -7.06 -3.11
N SER A 110 -9.07 -7.38 -2.12
CA SER A 110 -9.34 -8.73 -1.63
C SER A 110 -9.87 -9.64 -2.74
N ASP A 111 -10.78 -9.17 -3.58
CA ASP A 111 -11.38 -9.96 -4.67
C ASP A 111 -10.37 -10.35 -5.76
N HIS A 112 -9.33 -9.54 -5.95
CA HIS A 112 -8.26 -9.79 -6.94
C HIS A 112 -7.04 -10.49 -6.33
N PHE A 113 -6.75 -10.23 -5.05
CA PHE A 113 -5.55 -10.73 -4.39
C PHE A 113 -5.73 -12.19 -3.94
N GLY A 114 -5.02 -13.10 -4.61
CA GLY A 114 -4.82 -14.45 -4.10
C GLY A 114 -6.09 -15.31 -3.97
N THR A 115 -7.16 -14.99 -4.72
CA THR A 115 -8.51 -15.60 -4.64
C THR A 115 -8.51 -17.13 -4.73
N ARG A 116 -7.48 -17.72 -5.36
CA ARG A 116 -7.30 -19.19 -5.47
C ARG A 116 -5.96 -19.70 -4.91
N ASN A 117 -5.23 -18.87 -4.18
CA ASN A 117 -3.93 -19.24 -3.63
C ASN A 117 -4.08 -20.03 -2.31
N ARG A 118 -4.09 -21.36 -2.43
CA ARG A 118 -4.19 -22.27 -1.27
C ARG A 118 -3.02 -22.12 -0.29
N THR A 119 -1.84 -21.77 -0.77
CA THR A 119 -0.65 -21.59 0.07
C THR A 119 -0.78 -20.34 0.93
N LEU A 120 -1.23 -19.23 0.34
CA LEU A 120 -1.57 -18.02 1.07
C LEU A 120 -2.63 -18.27 2.13
N LYS A 121 -3.74 -18.93 1.79
CA LYS A 121 -4.80 -19.26 2.75
C LYS A 121 -4.27 -20.07 3.94
N LYS A 122 -3.40 -21.06 3.68
CA LYS A 122 -2.78 -21.86 4.75
C LYS A 122 -1.80 -21.05 5.60
N ALA A 123 -1.01 -20.16 5.01
CA ALA A 123 -0.06 -19.32 5.73
C ALA A 123 -0.77 -18.31 6.65
N LEU A 124 -1.84 -17.69 6.13
CA LEU A 124 -2.73 -16.79 6.88
C LEU A 124 -3.39 -17.50 8.07
N HIS A 125 -3.98 -18.67 7.83
CA HIS A 125 -4.61 -19.46 8.89
C HIS A 125 -3.63 -19.91 9.99
N ARG A 126 -2.37 -20.22 9.65
CA ARG A 126 -1.33 -20.59 10.64
C ARG A 126 -0.90 -19.42 11.55
N ARG A 127 -1.32 -18.19 11.23
CA ARG A 127 -0.94 -16.97 11.94
C ARG A 127 -2.16 -16.20 12.43
N ASP A 128 -3.34 -16.82 12.40
CA ASP A 128 -4.61 -16.23 12.85
C ASP A 128 -4.82 -14.84 12.25
N MET A 129 -4.60 -14.73 10.93
CA MET A 129 -4.71 -13.48 10.19
C MET A 129 -5.68 -13.65 9.03
N SER A 130 -6.64 -12.74 8.90
CA SER A 130 -7.53 -12.71 7.74
C SER A 130 -6.80 -12.16 6.51
N LYS A 131 -7.33 -12.46 5.32
CA LYS A 131 -6.78 -11.91 4.06
C LYS A 131 -6.89 -10.38 4.04
N ASP A 132 -7.98 -9.84 4.53
CA ASP A 132 -8.24 -8.39 4.54
C ASP A 132 -7.33 -7.68 5.54
N GLN A 133 -7.02 -8.31 6.68
CA GLN A 133 -5.99 -7.80 7.60
C GLN A 133 -4.61 -7.80 6.97
N PHE A 134 -4.23 -8.88 6.28
CA PHE A 134 -2.95 -8.93 5.56
C PHE A 134 -2.85 -7.81 4.52
N ILE A 135 -3.91 -7.59 3.74
CA ILE A 135 -4.00 -6.48 2.77
C ILE A 135 -3.88 -5.13 3.48
N SER A 136 -4.60 -4.93 4.59
CA SER A 136 -4.57 -3.70 5.38
C SER A 136 -3.16 -3.39 5.89
N PHE A 137 -2.43 -4.41 6.38
CA PHE A 137 -1.03 -4.26 6.76
C PHE A 137 -0.13 -3.96 5.56
N THR A 138 -0.33 -4.61 4.41
CA THR A 138 0.41 -4.30 3.18
C THR A 138 0.20 -2.85 2.76
N LEU A 139 -1.03 -2.32 2.84
CA LEU A 139 -1.32 -0.92 2.51
C LEU A 139 -0.68 0.05 3.49
N ALA A 140 -0.81 -0.17 4.80
CA ALA A 140 -0.23 0.71 5.82
C ALA A 140 1.30 0.74 5.76
N LEU A 141 1.95 -0.42 5.61
CA LEU A 141 3.40 -0.52 5.47
C LEU A 141 3.88 -0.03 4.10
N GLY A 142 3.13 -0.31 3.04
CA GLY A 142 3.43 0.12 1.68
C GLY A 142 3.37 1.64 1.52
N LEU A 143 2.31 2.29 2.02
CA LEU A 143 2.21 3.75 2.00
C LEU A 143 3.29 4.41 2.86
N ALA A 144 3.63 3.81 4.01
CA ALA A 144 4.76 4.25 4.82
C ALA A 144 6.10 4.10 4.10
N ALA A 145 6.31 3.01 3.35
CA ALA A 145 7.46 2.85 2.47
C ALA A 145 7.48 3.94 1.39
N SER A 146 6.38 4.19 0.70
CA SER A 146 6.31 5.24 -0.32
C SER A 146 6.57 6.63 0.25
N ARG A 147 6.12 6.91 1.48
CA ARG A 147 6.46 8.14 2.22
C ARG A 147 7.96 8.33 2.42
N THR A 148 8.72 7.25 2.63
CA THR A 148 10.20 7.33 2.73
C THR A 148 10.88 7.66 1.40
N GLN A 149 10.19 7.46 0.27
CA GLN A 149 10.72 7.70 -1.08
C GLN A 149 10.34 9.08 -1.63
N LEU A 150 9.58 9.87 -0.88
CA LEU A 150 9.28 11.27 -1.24
C LEU A 150 10.55 12.11 -1.13
N ARG A 151 10.66 13.10 -2.02
CA ARG A 151 11.78 14.03 -2.00
C ARG A 151 11.56 15.09 -0.90
N PRO A 152 12.63 15.67 -0.32
CA PRO A 152 12.51 16.64 0.78
C PRO A 152 11.76 17.94 0.43
N ASP A 153 11.77 18.33 -0.85
CA ASP A 153 11.12 19.51 -1.42
C ASP A 153 9.62 19.31 -1.69
N GLN A 154 9.11 18.08 -1.60
CA GLN A 154 7.71 17.77 -1.88
C GLN A 154 6.82 18.02 -0.64
N ASN A 155 6.30 19.24 -0.51
CA ASN A 155 5.30 19.57 0.51
C ASN A 155 3.91 19.05 0.11
N LEU A 156 3.34 18.17 0.93
CA LEU A 156 2.18 17.36 0.58
C LEU A 156 0.88 18.16 0.73
N GLU A 157 0.84 19.05 1.72
CA GLU A 157 -0.25 19.99 1.95
C GLU A 157 -0.35 21.01 0.81
N GLU A 158 0.79 21.55 0.36
CA GLU A 158 0.84 22.48 -0.79
C GLU A 158 0.40 21.79 -2.09
N ILE A 159 0.82 20.54 -2.30
CA ILE A 159 0.40 19.74 -3.46
C ILE A 159 -1.12 19.52 -3.45
N ILE A 160 -1.72 19.23 -2.30
CA ILE A 160 -3.19 19.11 -2.19
C ILE A 160 -3.85 20.44 -2.54
N GLN A 161 -3.41 21.56 -1.95
CA GLN A 161 -4.02 22.87 -2.17
C GLN A 161 -3.94 23.31 -3.63
N LYS A 162 -2.77 23.15 -4.28
CA LYS A 162 -2.59 23.48 -5.71
C LYS A 162 -3.47 22.57 -6.57
N GLY A 163 -3.43 21.26 -6.31
CA GLY A 163 -4.18 20.28 -7.09
C GLY A 163 -5.69 20.46 -6.99
N GLU A 164 -6.23 20.71 -5.79
CA GLU A 164 -7.67 20.94 -5.61
C GLU A 164 -8.16 22.17 -6.36
N LYS A 165 -7.35 23.24 -6.43
CA LYS A 165 -7.68 24.42 -7.26
C LYS A 165 -7.75 24.07 -8.74
N ILE A 166 -6.78 23.33 -9.27
CA ILE A 166 -6.73 22.92 -10.68
C ILE A 166 -7.90 21.99 -11.01
N ILE A 167 -8.14 20.98 -10.18
CA ILE A 167 -9.27 20.05 -10.32
C ILE A 167 -10.60 20.82 -10.32
N HIS A 168 -10.75 21.79 -9.42
CA HIS A 168 -11.96 22.61 -9.37
C HIS A 168 -12.16 23.40 -10.68
N GLN A 169 -11.09 23.98 -11.25
CA GLN A 169 -11.19 24.66 -12.55
C GLN A 169 -11.63 23.70 -13.68
N LEU A 170 -11.09 22.48 -13.71
CA LEU A 170 -11.52 21.46 -14.68
C LEU A 170 -12.99 21.09 -14.51
N GLN A 171 -13.49 21.02 -13.27
CA GLN A 171 -14.91 20.75 -12.98
C GLN A 171 -15.86 21.87 -13.44
N LEU A 172 -15.36 23.08 -13.65
CA LEU A 172 -16.16 24.19 -14.19
C LEU A 172 -16.27 24.13 -15.73
N ASP A 173 -15.42 23.36 -16.41
CA ASP A 173 -15.44 23.26 -17.86
C ASP A 173 -16.47 22.23 -18.36
N LYS A 174 -17.56 22.76 -18.93
CA LYS A 174 -18.69 21.98 -19.47
C LYS A 174 -18.53 21.63 -20.94
N ARG A 175 -17.44 22.06 -21.60
CA ARG A 175 -17.21 21.76 -23.01
C ARG A 175 -16.91 20.27 -23.18
N PRO A 176 -17.41 19.62 -24.25
CA PRO A 176 -16.98 18.27 -24.61
C PRO A 176 -15.46 18.23 -24.85
N PHE A 177 -14.76 17.23 -24.31
CA PHE A 177 -13.30 17.11 -24.49
C PHE A 177 -12.90 17.07 -25.97
N SER A 178 -13.67 16.37 -26.80
CA SER A 178 -13.47 16.30 -28.27
C SER A 178 -13.52 17.66 -28.98
N SER A 179 -14.23 18.66 -28.44
CA SER A 179 -14.40 19.98 -29.04
C SER A 179 -13.19 20.89 -28.87
N LEU A 180 -12.27 20.55 -27.96
CA LEU A 180 -11.05 21.30 -27.71
C LEU A 180 -10.06 21.19 -28.88
N SER A 181 -9.24 22.22 -29.08
CA SER A 181 -8.06 22.15 -29.94
C SER A 181 -7.05 21.13 -29.42
N LEU A 182 -6.09 20.70 -30.25
CA LEU A 182 -5.08 19.72 -29.84
C LEU A 182 -4.24 20.20 -28.65
N GLU A 183 -3.86 21.48 -28.66
CA GLU A 183 -3.11 22.12 -27.58
C GLU A 183 -3.91 22.18 -26.27
N GLU A 184 -5.18 22.59 -26.35
CA GLU A 184 -6.07 22.58 -25.18
C GLU A 184 -6.27 21.16 -24.65
N LYS A 185 -6.43 20.15 -25.52
CA LYS A 185 -6.52 18.74 -25.09
C LYS A 185 -5.29 18.31 -24.32
N HIS A 186 -4.10 18.66 -24.81
CA HIS A 186 -2.85 18.33 -24.14
C HIS A 186 -2.76 19.03 -22.77
N ARG A 187 -3.05 20.33 -22.70
CA ARG A 187 -3.07 21.08 -21.43
C ARG A 187 -4.08 20.51 -20.44
N THR A 188 -5.31 20.24 -20.89
CA THR A 188 -6.36 19.65 -20.06
C THR A 188 -5.97 18.27 -19.53
N LEU A 189 -5.30 17.43 -20.33
CA LEU A 189 -4.79 16.13 -19.86
C LEU A 189 -3.67 16.28 -18.84
N HIS A 190 -2.75 17.22 -19.03
CA HIS A 190 -1.70 17.55 -18.06
C HIS A 190 -2.30 18.04 -16.75
N GLU A 191 -3.28 18.95 -16.80
CA GLU A 191 -4.05 19.39 -15.64
C GLU A 191 -4.81 18.22 -14.97
N ALA A 192 -5.38 17.30 -15.74
CA ALA A 192 -6.08 16.13 -15.23
C ALA A 192 -5.16 15.18 -14.44
N MET A 193 -3.84 15.19 -14.68
CA MET A 193 -2.88 14.42 -13.86
C MET A 193 -2.97 14.78 -12.37
N TRP A 194 -3.37 16.02 -12.04
CA TRP A 194 -3.59 16.44 -10.67
C TRP A 194 -4.66 15.62 -9.94
N ILE A 195 -5.63 15.04 -10.66
CA ILE A 195 -6.66 14.18 -10.04
C ILE A 195 -6.00 12.95 -9.39
N ALA A 196 -5.16 12.24 -10.14
CA ALA A 196 -4.42 11.09 -9.63
C ALA A 196 -3.41 11.52 -8.56
N ARG A 197 -2.69 12.63 -8.78
CA ARG A 197 -1.69 13.15 -7.84
C ARG A 197 -2.31 13.47 -6.48
N VAL A 198 -3.39 14.24 -6.43
CA VAL A 198 -4.11 14.59 -5.19
C VAL A 198 -4.64 13.35 -4.49
N ASN A 199 -5.21 12.38 -5.24
CA ASN A 199 -5.67 11.13 -4.67
C ASN A 199 -4.54 10.37 -3.93
N ARG A 200 -3.36 10.24 -4.55
CA ARG A 200 -2.19 9.60 -3.92
C ARG A 200 -1.76 10.37 -2.66
N VAL A 201 -1.64 11.69 -2.76
CA VAL A 201 -1.18 12.53 -1.65
C VAL A 201 -2.13 12.51 -0.46
N LYS A 202 -3.45 12.48 -0.71
CA LYS A 202 -4.47 12.33 0.33
C LYS A 202 -4.35 11.02 1.10
N GLN A 203 -3.88 9.93 0.49
CA GLN A 203 -3.61 8.68 1.23
C GLN A 203 -2.29 8.76 1.98
N LEU A 204 -1.26 9.30 1.33
CA LEU A 204 0.06 9.45 1.92
C LEU A 204 0.01 10.31 3.20
N ILE A 205 -0.78 11.41 3.23
CA ILE A 205 -0.81 12.36 4.37
C ILE A 205 -1.38 11.77 5.64
N GLN A 206 -2.19 10.72 5.49
CA GLN A 206 -2.76 10.00 6.62
C GLN A 206 -1.72 9.15 7.34
N VAL A 207 -0.59 8.80 6.69
CA VAL A 207 0.40 7.89 7.28
C VAL A 207 1.06 8.51 8.51
N PRO A 208 1.00 7.85 9.68
CA PRO A 208 1.60 8.37 10.90
C PRO A 208 3.14 8.23 10.86
N PRO A 209 3.89 9.16 11.47
CA PRO A 209 5.35 9.16 11.44
C PRO A 209 5.97 7.91 12.07
N GLU A 210 5.27 7.26 13.01
CA GLU A 210 5.69 6.00 13.61
C GLU A 210 5.80 4.87 12.60
N ASN A 211 4.90 4.81 11.61
CA ASN A 211 4.95 3.80 10.56
C ASN A 211 6.13 4.07 9.62
N ILE A 212 6.43 5.34 9.34
CA ILE A 212 7.59 5.73 8.54
C ILE A 212 8.89 5.27 9.24
N ASN A 213 9.00 5.53 10.54
CA ASN A 213 10.17 5.13 11.34
C ASN A 213 10.31 3.61 11.46
N LEU A 214 9.18 2.90 11.63
CA LEU A 214 9.16 1.44 11.62
C LEU A 214 9.66 0.89 10.28
N VAL A 215 9.17 1.40 9.16
CA VAL A 215 9.60 0.96 7.83
C VAL A 215 11.09 1.25 7.60
N LYS A 216 11.59 2.43 7.98
CA LYS A 216 13.02 2.76 7.90
C LYS A 216 13.89 1.78 8.70
N SER A 217 13.43 1.40 9.89
CA SER A 217 14.18 0.50 10.79
C SER A 217 14.24 -0.95 10.27
N HIS A 218 13.25 -1.36 9.47
CA HIS A 218 13.13 -2.70 8.91
C HIS A 218 13.20 -2.72 7.38
N TRP A 219 13.83 -1.71 6.77
CA TRP A 219 13.81 -1.50 5.32
C TRP A 219 14.34 -2.69 4.53
N ASP A 220 15.43 -3.31 5.02
CA ASP A 220 16.05 -4.45 4.35
C ASP A 220 15.16 -5.69 4.28
N GLU A 221 14.32 -5.92 5.30
CA GLU A 221 13.33 -7.01 5.24
C GLU A 221 12.12 -6.62 4.39
N LEU A 222 11.69 -5.36 4.47
CA LEU A 222 10.47 -4.88 3.81
C LEU A 222 10.61 -4.70 2.29
N LYS A 223 11.77 -4.23 1.81
CA LYS A 223 12.01 -4.00 0.37
C LYS A 223 11.92 -5.28 -0.46
N GLU A 224 12.18 -6.43 0.15
CA GLU A 224 12.12 -7.75 -0.51
C GLU A 224 10.70 -8.30 -0.61
N VAL A 225 9.76 -7.79 0.19
CA VAL A 225 8.42 -8.37 0.35
C VAL A 225 7.28 -7.43 -0.04
N LEU A 226 7.50 -6.12 0.02
CA LEU A 226 6.50 -5.14 -0.36
C LEU A 226 6.33 -5.09 -1.89
N PRO A 227 5.11 -4.81 -2.38
CA PRO A 227 4.88 -4.58 -3.79
C PRO A 227 5.83 -3.50 -4.36
N PRO A 228 6.44 -3.72 -5.55
CA PRO A 228 7.44 -2.80 -6.10
C PRO A 228 6.96 -1.36 -6.30
N GLU A 229 5.66 -1.16 -6.50
CA GLU A 229 5.05 0.17 -6.62
C GLU A 229 5.23 1.03 -5.36
N PHE A 230 5.32 0.41 -4.18
CA PHE A 230 5.51 1.14 -2.92
C PHE A 230 6.97 1.54 -2.67
N LEU A 231 7.91 0.95 -3.41
CA LEU A 231 9.36 1.12 -3.23
C LEU A 231 9.94 2.27 -4.06
N LYS A 232 9.11 2.97 -4.82
CA LYS A 232 9.49 4.10 -5.67
C LYS A 232 8.81 5.37 -5.19
N ASN A 233 9.27 6.53 -5.67
CA ASN A 233 8.59 7.79 -5.39
C ASN A 233 7.16 7.74 -6.00
N PRO A 234 6.11 7.82 -5.17
CA PRO A 234 4.72 7.66 -5.62
C PRO A 234 4.19 8.85 -6.43
N LEU A 235 4.96 9.93 -6.60
CA LEU A 235 4.57 11.11 -7.38
C LEU A 235 5.41 11.27 -8.65
N GLY A 236 6.48 10.48 -8.83
CA GLY A 236 7.46 10.68 -9.91
C GLY A 236 6.87 10.60 -11.32
N ASP A 237 5.90 9.71 -11.53
CA ASP A 237 5.27 9.53 -12.86
C ASP A 237 4.11 10.52 -13.11
N LEU A 238 3.76 11.33 -12.10
CA LEU A 238 2.64 12.27 -12.14
C LEU A 238 3.09 13.74 -11.98
N SER A 239 4.40 13.97 -11.92
CA SER A 239 4.94 15.32 -11.88
C SER A 239 5.67 15.67 -13.15
N ASP A 240 5.45 16.90 -13.60
CA ASP A 240 6.31 17.52 -14.58
C ASP A 240 7.60 17.93 -13.88
N THR A 241 8.67 17.19 -14.14
CA THR A 241 9.97 17.42 -13.50
C THR A 241 10.53 18.81 -13.79
N LEU A 242 10.16 19.42 -14.93
CA LEU A 242 10.59 20.78 -15.28
C LEU A 242 9.82 21.83 -14.48
N GLU A 243 8.53 21.61 -14.24
CA GLU A 243 7.71 22.51 -13.41
C GLU A 243 8.13 22.46 -11.93
N GLU A 244 8.58 21.29 -11.44
CA GLU A 244 8.97 21.12 -10.03
C GLU A 244 10.40 21.57 -9.72
N ARG A 245 11.34 21.35 -10.64
CA ARG A 245 12.77 21.65 -10.41
C ARG A 245 13.26 22.92 -11.11
N GLY A 246 12.40 23.51 -11.94
CA GLY A 246 12.82 24.52 -12.89
C GLY A 246 13.74 23.96 -13.97
N ILE A 247 14.22 24.85 -14.82
CA ILE A 247 15.30 24.57 -15.75
C ILE A 247 16.61 24.66 -14.94
N PRO A 248 17.56 23.71 -15.03
CA PRO A 248 18.81 23.71 -14.25
C PRO A 248 19.83 24.76 -14.76
N PHE A 249 19.33 25.88 -15.28
CA PHE A 249 20.10 27.02 -15.73
C PHE A 249 19.56 28.25 -15.00
N THR A 250 20.42 28.90 -14.23
CA THR A 250 20.13 30.19 -13.60
C THR A 250 20.88 31.28 -14.36
N ILE A 251 20.17 32.32 -14.77
CA ILE A 251 20.78 33.54 -15.33
C ILE A 251 21.16 34.41 -14.13
N ASN A 252 22.44 34.77 -14.02
CA ASN A 252 22.85 35.76 -13.03
C ASN A 252 22.34 37.14 -13.47
N GLU A 253 21.28 37.64 -12.82
CA GLU A 253 20.68 38.95 -13.11
C GLU A 253 21.64 40.15 -12.97
N ALA A 254 22.84 39.94 -12.40
CA ALA A 254 23.87 40.96 -12.25
C ALA A 254 24.69 41.20 -13.54
N GLU A 255 24.71 40.24 -14.47
CA GLU A 255 25.44 40.33 -15.73
C GLU A 255 24.47 39.93 -16.84
N ASP A 256 23.86 40.93 -17.48
CA ASP A 256 22.86 40.83 -18.55
C ASP A 256 23.51 40.27 -19.85
N SER A 257 24.05 39.05 -19.76
CA SER A 257 24.80 38.35 -20.80
C SER A 257 24.36 36.89 -20.85
N ASP A 258 23.81 36.48 -21.99
CA ASP A 258 23.40 35.09 -22.29
C ASP A 258 24.58 34.09 -22.26
N GLU A 259 25.83 34.57 -22.14
CA GLU A 259 27.04 33.74 -22.19
C GLU A 259 27.39 33.02 -20.87
N LEU A 260 26.69 33.33 -19.77
CA LEU A 260 26.96 32.77 -18.43
C LEU A 260 25.73 32.08 -17.82
N LEU A 261 25.26 31.02 -18.49
CA LEU A 261 24.30 30.07 -17.91
C LEU A 261 25.04 29.18 -16.91
N GLU A 262 24.77 29.35 -15.62
CA GLU A 262 25.30 28.47 -14.58
C GLU A 262 24.50 27.17 -14.52
N TRP A 263 25.17 26.05 -14.77
CA TRP A 263 24.58 24.72 -14.66
C TRP A 263 24.64 24.21 -13.22
N THR A 264 23.49 23.87 -12.64
CA THR A 264 23.41 23.29 -11.29
C THR A 264 23.06 21.80 -11.32
N SER A 265 24.02 20.97 -10.94
CA SER A 265 23.87 19.51 -10.89
C SER A 265 22.79 19.01 -9.93
N MET A 266 22.44 19.82 -8.91
CA MET A 266 21.41 19.45 -7.92
C MET A 266 20.00 19.38 -8.51
N ASN A 267 19.73 20.13 -9.59
CA ASN A 267 18.42 20.16 -10.24
C ASN A 267 18.40 19.35 -11.55
N ALA A 268 19.55 18.89 -12.02
CA ALA A 268 19.71 18.18 -13.27
C ALA A 268 19.16 16.73 -13.19
N ILE A 269 18.48 16.30 -14.27
CA ILE A 269 18.14 14.90 -14.49
C ILE A 269 19.29 14.27 -15.27
N ILE A 270 20.13 13.49 -14.58
CA ILE A 270 21.21 12.75 -15.23
C ILE A 270 20.61 11.44 -15.77
N GLY A 271 20.48 11.35 -17.10
CA GLY A 271 20.13 10.10 -17.76
C GLY A 271 21.24 9.06 -17.57
N THR A 272 20.87 7.80 -17.42
CA THR A 272 21.80 6.66 -17.40
C THR A 272 21.73 5.92 -18.73
N ASP A 273 21.87 6.65 -19.83
CA ASP A 273 21.98 6.00 -21.13
C ASP A 273 23.30 5.23 -21.16
N GLU A 274 23.24 3.97 -21.60
CA GLU A 274 24.46 3.21 -21.85
C GLU A 274 25.29 3.94 -22.90
N PRO A 275 26.62 4.05 -22.74
CA PRO A 275 27.46 4.76 -23.70
C PRO A 275 27.26 4.15 -25.08
N ASP A 276 27.02 5.02 -26.07
CA ASP A 276 26.83 4.59 -27.46
C ASP A 276 27.90 3.57 -27.85
N PRO A 277 27.53 2.43 -28.45
CA PRO A 277 28.52 1.47 -28.92
C PRO A 277 29.47 2.20 -29.87
N LYS A 278 30.78 2.13 -29.56
CA LYS A 278 31.81 2.80 -30.34
C LYS A 278 31.60 2.48 -31.82
N PRO A 279 31.62 3.49 -32.72
CA PRO A 279 31.40 3.25 -34.13
C PRO A 279 32.40 2.20 -34.62
N GLU A 280 31.90 1.14 -35.23
CA GLU A 280 32.74 0.13 -35.85
C GLU A 280 33.69 0.83 -36.82
N LYS A 281 34.99 0.58 -36.66
CA LYS A 281 35.98 1.03 -37.63
C LYS A 281 35.65 0.34 -38.95
N ILE A 282 35.03 1.10 -39.86
CA ILE A 282 34.88 0.72 -41.26
C ILE A 282 36.30 0.45 -41.78
N ARG A 283 36.56 -0.81 -42.12
CA ARG A 283 37.79 -1.25 -42.79
C ARG A 283 37.69 -0.97 -44.28
#